data_AF-A0A7S3S2A2-F1
#
_entry.id   AF-A0A7S3S2A2-F1
#
_cell.length_a   1.000
_cell.length_b   1.000
_cell.length_c   1.000
_cell.angle_alpha   90.00
_cell.angle_beta   90.00
_cell.angle_gamma   90.00
#
_symmetry.space_group_name_H-M   'P 1'
#
loop_
_entity.id
_entity.type
_entity.pdbx_description
1 polymer ?
#
loop_
_entity_poly.entity_id
_entity_poly.type
_entity_poly.pdbx_seq_one_letter_code
_entity_poly.pdbx_strand_id
1 'polypeptide(L)'
;ITDYLTRVRRFFQCSVECYVVGLLFIDRLLKLRPHMVFSPMSCHRLICVSMTVATKFHEDLFYSNAYYAKIGGLPLQELNALEQRFIQLLDWKLYVQPDTYKLYL
;
A
#
# COMPACT_ATOMS: atom_id res chain seq x y z
N ILE A 1 -3.79 2.65 -15.21
CA ILE A 1 -3.35 1.77 -14.09
C ILE A 1 -1.98 1.14 -14.39
N THR A 2 -1.77 0.50 -15.55
CA THR A 2 -0.49 -0.15 -15.91
C THR A 2 0.73 0.78 -15.79
N ASP A 3 0.68 2.00 -16.36
CA ASP A 3 1.80 2.94 -16.28
C ASP A 3 2.12 3.36 -14.84
N TYR A 4 1.08 3.47 -14.00
CA TYR A 4 1.24 3.77 -12.59
C TYR A 4 1.94 2.63 -11.84
N LEU A 5 1.57 1.38 -12.12
CA LEU A 5 2.23 0.21 -11.55
C LEU A 5 3.70 0.11 -12.00
N THR A 6 4.00 0.39 -13.27
CA THR A 6 5.38 0.47 -13.77
C THR A 6 6.19 1.53 -13.03
N ARG A 7 5.59 2.69 -12.77
CA ARG A 7 6.22 3.77 -11.98
C ARG A 7 6.48 3.33 -10.54
N VAL A 8 5.48 2.75 -9.86
CA VAL A 8 5.63 2.21 -8.51
C VAL A 8 6.76 1.18 -8.49
N ARG A 9 6.71 0.17 -9.35
CA ARG A 9 7.75 -0.88 -9.43
C ARG A 9 9.16 -0.31 -9.60
N ARG A 10 9.32 0.72 -10.43
CA ARG A 10 10.62 1.31 -10.74
C ARG A 10 11.20 2.15 -9.60
N PHE A 11 10.33 2.85 -8.85
CA PHE A 11 10.78 3.89 -7.93
C PHE A 11 10.51 3.61 -6.45
N PHE A 12 9.65 2.65 -6.08
CA PHE A 12 9.36 2.38 -4.67
C PHE A 12 10.55 1.81 -3.88
N GLN A 13 11.54 1.22 -4.57
CA GLN A 13 12.77 0.70 -3.98
C GLN A 13 12.49 -0.23 -2.78
N CYS A 14 11.66 -1.26 -3.00
CA CYS A 14 11.33 -2.27 -2.00
C CYS A 14 11.42 -3.67 -2.62
N SER A 15 11.50 -4.69 -1.76
CA SER A 15 11.53 -6.10 -2.14
C SER A 15 10.26 -6.54 -2.88
N VAL A 16 10.32 -7.70 -3.55
CA VAL A 16 9.16 -8.23 -4.29
C VAL A 16 8.03 -8.63 -3.34
N GLU A 17 8.38 -9.01 -2.13
CA GLU A 17 7.54 -9.36 -1.00
C GLU A 17 6.61 -8.21 -0.63
N CYS A 18 7.10 -6.96 -0.67
CA CYS A 18 6.29 -5.77 -0.39
C CYS A 18 5.10 -5.61 -1.34
N TYR A 19 5.20 -6.05 -2.60
CA TYR A 19 4.10 -5.98 -3.55
C TYR A 19 3.01 -7.00 -3.22
N VAL A 20 3.41 -8.20 -2.78
CA VAL A 20 2.50 -9.25 -2.32
C VAL A 20 1.80 -8.81 -1.03
N VAL A 21 2.56 -8.28 -0.07
CA VAL A 21 2.01 -7.73 1.20
C VAL A 21 1.08 -6.55 0.92
N GLY A 22 1.45 -5.65 0.00
CA GLY A 22 0.61 -4.52 -0.40
C GLY A 22 -0.72 -4.97 -1.01
N LEU A 23 -0.71 -6.00 -1.86
CA LEU A 23 -1.93 -6.61 -2.41
C LEU A 23 -2.79 -7.24 -1.31
N LEU A 24 -2.15 -7.97 -0.38
CA LEU A 24 -2.84 -8.60 0.75
C LEU A 24 -3.51 -7.56 1.64
N PHE A 25 -2.88 -6.40 1.88
CA PHE A 25 -3.51 -5.30 2.62
C PHE A 25 -4.72 -4.74 1.88
N ILE A 26 -4.68 -4.63 0.55
CA ILE A 26 -5.84 -4.24 -0.24
C ILE A 26 -6.97 -5.27 -0.08
N ASP A 27 -6.70 -6.57 -0.28
CA ASP A 27 -7.70 -7.63 -0.11
C ASP A 27 -8.31 -7.64 1.31
N ARG A 28 -7.47 -7.50 2.33
CA ARG A 28 -7.89 -7.39 3.73
C ARG A 28 -8.82 -6.19 3.96
N LEU A 29 -8.49 -5.04 3.36
CA LEU A 29 -9.33 -3.84 3.44
C LEU A 29 -10.70 -4.09 2.81
N LEU A 30 -10.74 -4.69 1.61
CA LEU A 30 -11.97 -4.99 0.89
C LEU A 30 -12.87 -5.94 1.68
N LYS A 31 -12.29 -6.94 2.36
CA LYS A 31 -13.01 -7.88 3.23
C LYS A 31 -13.55 -7.20 4.49
N LEU A 32 -12.78 -6.31 5.11
CA LEU A 32 -13.19 -5.59 6.32
C LEU A 32 -14.22 -4.48 6.03
N ARG A 33 -14.23 -3.94 4.82
CA ARG A 33 -15.03 -2.77 4.42
C ARG A 33 -15.70 -3.00 3.04
N PRO A 34 -16.63 -3.97 2.93
CA PRO A 34 -17.20 -4.42 1.65
C PRO A 34 -18.04 -3.34 0.91
N HIS A 35 -18.50 -2.32 1.61
CA HIS A 35 -19.30 -1.22 1.03
C HIS A 35 -18.44 -0.05 0.49
N MET A 36 -17.11 -0.17 0.51
CA MET A 36 -16.24 0.87 0.00
C MET A 36 -16.25 0.90 -1.53
N VAL A 37 -16.55 2.06 -2.10
CA VAL A 37 -16.58 2.27 -3.56
C VAL A 37 -15.26 2.87 -4.02
N PHE A 38 -14.64 2.26 -5.04
CA PHE A 38 -13.38 2.72 -5.60
C PHE A 38 -13.58 3.34 -6.98
N SER A 39 -13.14 4.59 -7.15
CA SER A 39 -12.94 5.20 -8.47
C SER A 39 -11.51 4.91 -8.97
N PRO A 40 -11.20 5.07 -10.28
CA PRO A 40 -9.83 4.90 -10.78
C PRO A 40 -8.78 5.75 -10.03
N MET A 41 -9.13 6.97 -9.63
CA MET A 41 -8.24 7.83 -8.82
C MET A 41 -8.11 7.31 -7.38
N SER A 42 -9.18 6.72 -6.83
CA SER A 42 -9.13 6.02 -5.55
C SER A 42 -8.20 4.80 -5.62
N CYS A 43 -8.13 4.09 -6.76
CA CYS A 43 -7.24 2.94 -6.93
C CYS A 43 -5.76 3.32 -6.90
N HIS A 44 -5.35 4.42 -7.55
CA HIS A 44 -3.95 4.87 -7.51
C HIS A 44 -3.52 5.25 -6.09
N ARG A 45 -4.37 5.99 -5.37
CA ARG A 45 -4.16 6.34 -3.95
C ARG A 45 -4.06 5.10 -3.08
N LEU A 46 -4.97 4.15 -3.29
CA LEU A 46 -5.02 2.89 -2.56
C LEU A 46 -3.73 2.09 -2.75
N ILE A 47 -3.26 1.94 -3.98
CA ILE A 47 -2.00 1.26 -4.28
C ILE A 47 -0.82 2.03 -3.67
N CYS A 48 -0.80 3.37 -3.74
CA CYS A 48 0.27 4.16 -3.14
C CYS A 48 0.38 3.89 -1.64
N VAL A 49 -0.73 4.03 -0.93
CA VAL A 49 -0.74 3.92 0.52
C VAL A 49 -0.52 2.48 0.98
N SER A 50 -1.07 1.49 0.26
CA SER A 50 -0.84 0.08 0.59
C SER A 50 0.64 -0.30 0.45
N MET A 51 1.29 0.17 -0.61
CA MET A 51 2.72 -0.04 -0.82
C MET A 51 3.56 0.71 0.22
N THR A 52 3.22 1.97 0.54
CA THR A 52 3.94 2.73 1.60
C THR A 52 3.88 2.01 2.94
N VAL A 53 2.70 1.54 3.35
CA VAL A 53 2.52 0.82 4.61
C VAL A 53 3.22 -0.55 4.58
N ALA A 54 3.13 -1.29 3.46
CA ALA A 54 3.82 -2.56 3.30
C ALA A 54 5.35 -2.39 3.40
N THR A 55 5.93 -1.44 2.68
CA THR A 55 7.37 -1.17 2.71
C THR A 55 7.83 -0.77 4.11
N LYS A 56 7.16 0.16 4.78
CA LYS A 56 7.55 0.58 6.13
C LYS A 56 7.38 -0.49 7.20
N PHE A 57 6.45 -1.41 7.03
CA PHE A 57 6.19 -2.47 7.99
C PHE A 57 7.09 -3.70 7.76
N HIS A 58 7.46 -3.96 6.51
CA HIS A 58 8.18 -5.18 6.13
C HIS A 58 9.69 -4.99 5.93
N GLU A 59 10.13 -3.81 5.47
CA GLU A 59 11.55 -3.52 5.26
C GLU A 59 12.19 -2.90 6.48
N ASP A 60 13.45 -3.26 6.76
CA ASP A 60 14.27 -2.60 7.77
C ASP A 60 14.72 -1.20 7.33
N LEU A 61 14.83 -0.98 6.01
CA LEU A 61 15.23 0.29 5.40
C LEU A 61 14.12 0.81 4.49
N PHE A 62 13.56 1.96 4.84
CA PHE A 62 12.50 2.62 4.07
C PHE A 62 12.75 4.12 3.93
N TYR A 63 12.06 4.73 2.96
CA TYR A 63 12.17 6.16 2.68
C TYR A 63 11.06 6.97 3.38
N SER A 64 11.21 8.30 3.37
CA SER A 64 10.22 9.20 3.98
C SER A 64 8.90 9.23 3.20
N ASN A 65 7.81 9.67 3.83
CA ASN A 65 6.55 9.90 3.12
C ASN A 65 6.69 10.94 2.00
N ALA A 66 7.59 11.91 2.12
CA ALA A 66 7.85 12.87 1.05
C ALA A 66 8.36 12.18 -0.22
N TYR A 67 9.20 11.15 -0.06
CA TYR A 67 9.69 10.33 -1.16
C TYR A 67 8.57 9.52 -1.81
N TYR A 68 7.79 8.78 -1.01
CA TYR A 68 6.70 7.96 -1.54
C TYR A 68 5.56 8.81 -2.14
N ALA A 69 5.26 9.97 -1.56
CA ALA A 69 4.26 10.90 -2.08
C ALA A 69 4.63 11.39 -3.49
N LYS A 70 5.93 11.67 -3.73
CA LYS A 70 6.44 12.04 -5.06
C LYS A 70 6.23 10.93 -6.09
N ILE A 71 6.39 9.66 -5.71
CA ILE A 71 6.16 8.50 -6.60
C ILE A 71 4.66 8.29 -6.83
N GLY A 72 3.84 8.47 -5.79
CA GLY A 72 2.39 8.42 -5.88
C GLY A 72 1.79 9.56 -6.70
N GLY A 73 2.51 10.67 -6.85
CA GLY A 73 1.96 11.90 -7.40
C GLY A 73 0.95 12.55 -6.46
N LEU A 74 1.17 12.41 -5.15
CA LEU A 74 0.31 12.91 -4.09
C LEU A 74 1.00 14.08 -3.35
N PRO A 75 0.25 15.05 -2.85
CA PRO A 75 0.73 15.94 -1.80
C PRO A 75 1.18 15.14 -0.58
N LEU A 76 2.27 15.57 0.07
CA LEU A 76 2.79 14.90 1.29
C LEU A 76 1.72 14.80 2.38
N GLN A 77 0.98 15.88 2.63
CA GLN A 77 -0.09 15.89 3.62
C GLN A 77 -1.19 14.88 3.31
N GLU A 78 -1.50 14.69 2.02
CA GLU A 78 -2.48 13.70 1.57
C GLU A 78 -1.97 12.28 1.83
N LEU A 79 -0.71 11.96 1.50
CA LEU A 79 -0.16 10.63 1.79
C LEU A 79 -0.12 10.35 3.30
N ASN A 80 0.25 11.34 4.12
CA ASN A 80 0.25 11.18 5.58
C ASN A 80 -1.17 10.85 6.11
N ALA A 81 -2.18 11.59 5.65
CA ALA A 81 -3.56 11.37 6.05
C ALA A 81 -4.07 10.00 5.57
N LEU A 82 -3.74 9.62 4.33
CA LEU A 82 -4.08 8.31 3.77
C LEU A 82 -3.42 7.19 4.55
N GLU A 83 -2.14 7.29 4.89
CA GLU A 83 -1.41 6.28 5.66
C GLU A 83 -2.08 6.01 7.01
N GLN A 84 -2.34 7.07 7.77
CA GLN A 84 -3.03 6.97 9.05
C GLN A 84 -4.42 6.33 8.89
N ARG A 85 -5.19 6.80 7.89
CA ARG A 85 -6.55 6.29 7.65
C ARG A 85 -6.55 4.83 7.20
N PHE A 86 -5.59 4.44 6.36
CA PHE A 86 -5.47 3.08 5.84
C PHE A 86 -5.18 2.08 6.96
N ILE A 87 -4.23 2.39 7.84
CA ILE A 87 -3.90 1.54 8.99
C ILE A 87 -5.09 1.41 9.95
N GLN A 88 -5.82 2.51 10.20
CA GLN A 88 -7.06 2.49 10.98
C GLN A 88 -8.13 1.60 10.33
N LEU A 89 -8.30 1.68 9.01
CA LEU A 89 -9.29 0.88 8.30
C LEU A 89 -8.94 -0.62 8.28
N LEU A 90 -7.66 -0.96 8.41
CA LEU A 90 -7.17 -2.33 8.58
C LEU A 90 -7.26 -2.83 10.03
N ASP A 91 -7.83 -2.05 10.96
CA ASP A 91 -7.85 -2.34 12.40
C ASP A 91 -6.45 -2.66 12.95
N TRP A 92 -5.41 -2.00 12.44
CA TRP A 92 -4.00 -2.23 12.78
C TRP A 92 -3.49 -3.66 12.54
N LYS A 93 -4.25 -4.48 11.80
CA LYS A 93 -3.84 -5.83 11.41
C LYS A 93 -2.89 -5.72 10.22
N LEU A 94 -1.61 -5.46 10.49
CA LEU A 94 -0.54 -5.39 9.48
C LEU A 94 0.32 -6.66 9.43
N TYR A 95 0.33 -7.46 10.50
CA TYR A 95 1.03 -8.73 10.50
C TYR A 95 0.42 -9.70 9.46
N VAL A 96 1.29 -10.34 8.69
CA VAL A 96 0.95 -11.34 7.67
C VAL A 96 1.59 -12.66 8.08
N GLN A 97 0.76 -13.68 8.29
CA GLN A 97 1.27 -15.02 8.58
C GLN A 97 1.88 -15.64 7.31
N PRO A 98 2.96 -16.43 7.43
CA PRO A 98 3.60 -17.10 6.30
C PRO A 98 2.61 -17.92 5.45
N ASP A 99 1.65 -18.59 6.09
CA ASP A 99 0.66 -19.39 5.36
C ASP A 99 -0.31 -18.52 4.56
N THR A 100 -0.67 -17.34 5.07
CA THR A 100 -1.46 -16.38 4.29
C THR A 100 -0.65 -15.83 3.13
N TYR A 101 0.63 -15.52 3.34
CA TYR A 101 1.52 -15.01 2.28
C TYR A 101 1.65 -16.00 1.11
N LYS A 102 1.82 -17.29 1.41
CA LYS A 102 1.93 -18.37 0.39
C LYS A 102 0.70 -18.49 -0.52
N LEU A 103 -0.47 -18.02 -0.10
CA LEU A 103 -1.68 -18.03 -0.94
C LEU A 103 -1.65 -17.00 -2.08
N TYR A 104 -0.68 -16.06 -2.05
CA TYR A 104 -0.54 -14.97 -3.02
C TYR A 104 0.74 -15.08 -3.87
N LEU A 105 1.50 -16.17 -3.72
CA LEU A 105 2.63 -16.53 -4.56
C LEU A 105 2.16 -17.35 -5.77
#